data_AF-J5HM87-F1
#
_entry.id   AF-J5HM87-F1
#
_cell.length_a   1.000
_cell.length_b   1.000
_cell.length_c   1.000
_cell.angle_alpha   90.00
_cell.angle_beta   90.00
_cell.angle_gamma   90.00
#
_symmetry.space_group_name_H-M   'P 1'
#
loop_
_entity.id
_entity.type
_entity.pdbx_description
1 polymer ?
#
loop_
_entity_poly.entity_id
_entity_poly.type
_entity_poly.pdbx_seq_one_letter_code
_entity_poly.pdbx_strand_id
1 'polypeptide(L)' 'MKKWSYMIPVYAYLVRRGTWAISEEDKKEGQKVVPEVYREDVAAYLVEHTAG' A
#
# COMPACT_ATOMS: atom_id res chain seq x y z
N MET A 1 -11.28 -0.37 -13.28
CA MET A 1 -10.39 0.80 -13.08
C MET A 1 -9.03 0.50 -13.70
N LYS A 2 -8.37 1.48 -14.31
CA LYS A 2 -7.04 1.28 -14.89
C LYS A 2 -6.00 1.25 -13.77
N LYS A 3 -5.25 0.15 -13.67
CA LYS A 3 -4.12 0.00 -12.76
C LYS A 3 -2.92 0.73 -13.36
N TRP A 4 -2.30 1.60 -12.57
CA TRP A 4 -1.11 2.34 -12.97
C TRP A 4 0.08 1.83 -12.17
N SER A 5 1.05 1.17 -12.81
CA SER A 5 2.18 0.54 -12.11
C SER A 5 3.02 1.52 -11.29
N TYR A 6 3.07 2.80 -11.68
CA TYR A 6 3.76 3.85 -10.91
C TYR A 6 3.10 4.14 -9.55
N MET A 7 1.83 3.75 -9.34
CA MET A 7 1.13 3.93 -8.07
C MET A 7 1.55 2.92 -7.01
N ILE A 8 2.09 1.77 -7.40
CA ILE A 8 2.53 0.71 -6.48
C ILE A 8 3.57 1.23 -5.49
N PRO A 9 4.72 1.81 -5.92
CA PRO A 9 5.71 2.36 -4.98
C PRO A 9 5.16 3.56 -4.18
N VAL A 10 4.21 4.33 -4.72
CA VAL A 10 3.58 5.46 -4.02
C VAL A 10 2.74 4.96 -2.84
N TYR A 11 1.86 3.99 -3.07
CA TYR A 11 1.06 3.39 -2.01
C TYR A 11 1.93 2.65 -0.99
N ALA A 12 2.97 1.93 -1.43
CA ALA A 12 3.92 1.31 -0.52
C ALA A 12 4.60 2.34 0.40
N TYR A 13 5.04 3.47 -0.13
CA TYR A 13 5.61 4.56 0.67
C TYR A 13 4.60 5.12 1.69
N LEU A 14 3.35 5.33 1.28
CA LEU A 14 2.28 5.84 2.13
C LEU A 14 1.91 4.87 3.26
N VAL A 15 1.95 3.56 2.97
CA VAL A 15 1.78 2.49 3.98
C VAL A 15 2.96 2.49 4.96
N ARG A 16 4.20 2.57 4.47
CA ARG A 16 5.40 2.64 5.32
C ARG A 16 5.41 3.88 6.24
N ARG A 17 4.84 5.00 5.76
CA ARG A 17 4.65 6.24 6.55
C ARG A 17 3.51 6.15 7.57
N GLY A 18 2.75 5.05 7.61
CA GLY A 18 1.62 4.88 8.51
C GLY A 18 0.46 5.83 8.23
N THR A 19 0.39 6.40 7.03
CA THR A 19 -0.74 7.25 6.59
C THR A 19 -1.82 6.40 5.91
N TRP A 20 -1.42 5.26 5.35
CA TRP A 20 -2.30 4.30 4.68
C TRP A 20 -2.14 2.89 5.26
N ALA A 21 -3.18 2.09 5.11
CA ALA A 21 -3.22 0.67 5.48
C ALA A 21 -3.42 -0.19 4.24
N ILE A 22 -2.86 -1.40 4.25
CA ILE A 22 -2.97 -2.36 3.13
C ILE A 22 -4.41 -2.88 3.05
N SER A 23 -4.98 -3.25 4.19
CA SER A 23 -6.33 -3.78 4.31
C SER A 23 -7.18 -2.88 5.22
N GLU A 24 -8.50 -3.09 5.23
CA GLU A 24 -9.37 -2.45 6.22
C GLU A 24 -9.13 -3.00 7.63
N GLU A 25 -8.61 -4.22 7.75
CA GLU A 25 -8.30 -4.89 9.02
C GLU A 25 -7.08 -4.27 9.71
N ASP A 26 -6.09 -3.85 8.92
CA ASP A 26 -4.88 -3.16 9.40
C ASP A 26 -5.10 -1.65 9.63
N LYS A 27 -6.27 -1.13 9.26
CA LYS A 27 -6.57 0.30 9.26
C LYS A 27 -6.69 0.83 10.69
N LYS A 28 -5.82 1.76 11.04
CA LYS A 28 -5.95 2.57 12.26
C LYS A 28 -6.79 3.83 12.00
N GLU A 29 -7.29 4.42 13.08
CA GLU A 29 -8.10 5.64 13.01
C GLU A 29 -7.37 6.76 12.24
N GLY A 30 -8.03 7.33 11.24
CA GLY A 30 -7.46 8.38 10.37
C GLY A 30 -6.65 7.88 9.16
N GLN A 31 -6.38 6.58 9.04
CA GLN A 31 -5.69 6.03 7.86
C GLN A 31 -6.65 5.78 6.69
N LYS A 32 -6.12 5.89 5.47
CA LYS A 32 -6.82 5.48 4.24
C LYS A 32 -6.40 4.07 3.84
N VAL A 33 -7.25 3.36 3.11
CA VAL A 33 -6.99 1.97 2.72
C VAL A 33 -6.58 1.95 1.25
N VAL A 34 -5.52 1.22 0.94
CA VAL A 34 -5.04 1.05 -0.44
C VAL A 34 -6.18 0.41 -1.27
N PRO A 35 -6.47 0.94 -2.47
CA PRO A 35 -7.51 0.36 -3.33
C PRO A 35 -7.16 -1.09 -3.68
N GLU A 36 -8.18 -1.95 -3.75
CA GLU A 36 -8.02 -3.41 -3.92
C GLU A 36 -7.09 -3.81 -5.08
N VAL A 37 -7.23 -3.14 -6.22
CA VAL A 37 -6.41 -3.33 -7.44
C VAL A 37 -4.90 -3.12 -7.23
N TYR A 38 -4.48 -2.50 -6.13
CA TYR A 38 -3.08 -2.27 -5.78
C TYR A 38 -2.64 -3.06 -4.54
N ARG A 39 -3.54 -3.68 -3.77
CA ARG A 39 -3.18 -4.27 -2.47
C ARG A 39 -2.15 -5.39 -2.60
N GLU A 40 -2.38 -6.32 -3.53
CA GLU A 40 -1.49 -7.46 -3.75
C GLU A 40 -0.09 -7.00 -4.19
N ASP A 41 -0.01 -6.12 -5.20
CA ASP A 41 1.28 -5.62 -5.68
C ASP A 41 1.99 -4.72 -4.68
N VAL A 42 1.26 -3.93 -3.89
CA VAL A 42 1.83 -3.09 -2.83
C VAL A 42 2.37 -3.97 -1.71
N ALA A 43 1.65 -5.02 -1.33
CA ALA A 43 2.13 -5.99 -0.34
C ALA A 43 3.41 -6.70 -0.83
N ALA A 44 3.41 -7.18 -2.09
CA ALA A 44 4.60 -7.77 -2.71
C ALA A 44 5.77 -6.79 -2.75
N TYR A 45 5.54 -5.56 -3.24
CA TYR A 45 6.55 -4.52 -3.32
C TYR A 45 7.13 -4.19 -1.94
N LEU A 46 6.29 -4.11 -0.90
CA LEU A 46 6.72 -3.90 0.47
C LEU A 46 7.64 -5.03 0.93
N VAL A 47 7.26 -6.30 0.73
CA VAL A 47 8.12 -7.45 1.11
C VAL A 47 9.47 -7.40 0.38
N GLU A 48 9.46 -7.16 -0.93
CA GLU A 48 10.68 -7.07 -1.75
C GLU A 48 11.60 -5.91 -1.35
N HIS A 49 11.03 -4.78 -0.91
CA HIS A 49 11.76 -3.54 -0.60
C HIS A 49 11.87 -3.24 0.91
N THR A 50 11.55 -4.20 1.78
CA THR A 50 11.77 -4.09 3.25
C THR A 50 13.23 -4.38 3.64
N ALA A 51 14.09 -4.77 2.70
CA ALA A 51 15.54 -4.86 2.90
C ALA A 51 16.21 -3.49 2.67
N GLY A 52 16.20 -2.63 3.69
CA GLY A 52 16.89 -1.34 3.69
C GLY A 52 16.75 -0.59 5.00
#